data_AF-A0A420GBQ3-F1
#
_entry.id   AF-A0A420GBQ3-F1
#
_cell.length_a   1.000
_cell.length_b   1.000
_cell.length_c   1.000
_cell.angle_alpha   90.00
_cell.angle_beta   90.00
_cell.angle_gamma   90.00
#
_symmetry.space_group_name_H-M   'P 1'
#
loop_
_entity.id
_entity.type
_entity.pdbx_description
1 polymer ?
#
loop_
_entity_poly.entity_id
_entity_poly.type
_entity_poly.pdbx_seq_one_letter_code
_entity_poly.pdbx_strand_id
1 'polypeptide(L)'
;MKLSQISLRAKFLPGKNFKEFNEECWSIAEMYWTFLREYNTDGVRECVISVGDDPSEVDKITSYQGFREVYKQINFDQYFDMNPFEKKSLQLDLIHSGMTTIGGLEKWDTEPLLKAYKYCLDNDLNYKFFINSRYKRSPNCQWKLGLWCEWEINCFKLFWVLFDKTGREINRDFITEGEPSGGEIVYYLDYKWDNNNYITIRNKSRQNIEMWKIKIL
;
A
#
# COMPACT_ATOMS: atom_id res chain seq x y z
N MET A 1 9.46 -14.95 -9.80
CA MET A 1 8.53 -13.87 -9.42
C MET A 1 7.75 -14.40 -8.23
N LYS A 2 7.99 -13.82 -7.06
CA LYS A 2 7.27 -14.08 -5.80
C LYS A 2 5.91 -13.37 -5.87
N LEU A 3 5.03 -13.59 -4.88
CA LEU A 3 3.73 -12.90 -4.72
C LEU A 3 3.83 -11.41 -5.09
N SER A 4 3.19 -11.00 -6.17
CA SER A 4 3.24 -9.64 -6.71
C SER A 4 2.11 -8.75 -6.21
N GLN A 5 0.99 -9.34 -5.77
CA GLN A 5 -0.16 -8.58 -5.32
C GLN A 5 -1.00 -9.36 -4.30
N ILE A 6 -1.47 -8.64 -3.28
CA ILE A 6 -2.60 -9.03 -2.45
C ILE A 6 -3.65 -7.95 -2.63
N SER A 7 -4.92 -8.33 -2.82
CA SER A 7 -6.01 -7.36 -2.94
C SER A 7 -7.20 -7.76 -2.08
N LEU A 8 -7.85 -6.76 -1.50
CA LEU A 8 -9.18 -6.88 -0.90
C LEU A 8 -10.14 -6.10 -1.80
N ARG A 9 -11.21 -6.76 -2.26
CA ARG A 9 -12.16 -6.13 -3.19
C ARG A 9 -13.57 -6.65 -2.99
N ALA A 10 -14.56 -5.80 -3.19
CA ALA A 10 -15.94 -6.26 -3.23
C ALA A 10 -16.16 -7.18 -4.45
N LYS A 11 -16.88 -8.27 -4.26
CA LYS A 11 -17.48 -9.06 -5.34
C LYS A 11 -18.64 -8.23 -5.89
N PHE A 12 -18.72 -8.07 -7.22
CA PHE A 12 -19.58 -7.11 -7.91
C PHE A 12 -20.94 -6.87 -7.22
N LEU A 13 -21.11 -5.65 -6.69
CA LEU A 13 -22.36 -5.15 -6.14
C LEU A 13 -22.82 -3.97 -6.99
N PRO A 14 -23.99 -4.03 -7.64
CA PRO A 14 -24.54 -2.88 -8.35
C PRO A 14 -24.91 -1.78 -7.33
N GLY A 15 -24.13 -0.69 -7.28
CA GLY A 15 -24.43 0.43 -6.36
C GLY A 15 -23.32 1.49 -6.23
N LYS A 16 -23.64 2.59 -5.52
CA LYS A 16 -22.78 3.78 -5.35
C LYS A 16 -21.54 3.56 -4.49
N ASN A 17 -21.49 2.50 -3.68
CA ASN A 17 -20.46 2.34 -2.66
C ASN A 17 -19.33 1.35 -3.06
N PHE A 18 -19.46 0.69 -4.21
CA PHE A 18 -18.47 -0.27 -4.71
C PHE A 18 -17.12 0.37 -5.03
N LYS A 19 -17.14 1.53 -5.69
CA LYS A 19 -15.92 2.27 -6.02
C LYS A 19 -15.20 2.70 -4.73
N GLU A 20 -15.93 3.31 -3.82
CA GLU A 20 -15.43 3.79 -2.53
C GLU A 20 -14.79 2.67 -1.71
N PHE A 21 -15.49 1.53 -1.53
CA PHE A 21 -14.93 0.38 -0.80
C PHE A 21 -13.60 -0.09 -1.38
N ASN A 22 -13.53 -0.26 -2.70
CA ASN A 22 -12.33 -0.78 -3.35
C ASN A 22 -11.16 0.21 -3.28
N GLU A 23 -11.42 1.52 -3.32
CA GLU A 23 -10.39 2.55 -3.09
C GLU A 23 -9.88 2.50 -1.64
N GLU A 24 -10.80 2.41 -0.67
CA GLU A 24 -10.48 2.35 0.76
C GLU A 24 -9.63 1.13 1.15
N CYS A 25 -9.73 0.03 0.40
CA CYS A 25 -9.01 -1.21 0.69
C CYS A 25 -7.52 -1.19 0.31
N TRP A 26 -7.09 -0.20 -0.49
CA TRP A 26 -5.76 -0.21 -1.10
C TRP A 26 -4.64 -0.13 -0.06
N SER A 27 -4.74 0.80 0.90
CA SER A 27 -3.65 1.10 1.82
C SER A 27 -3.28 -0.09 2.71
N ILE A 28 -4.28 -0.84 3.20
CA ILE A 28 -4.04 -1.96 4.11
C ILE A 28 -3.57 -3.19 3.36
N ALA A 29 -4.10 -3.45 2.17
CA ALA A 29 -3.59 -4.52 1.31
C ALA A 29 -2.11 -4.30 0.96
N GLU A 30 -1.75 -3.07 0.61
CA GLU A 30 -0.37 -2.71 0.26
C GLU A 30 0.58 -2.75 1.47
N MET A 31 0.11 -2.29 2.63
CA MET A 31 0.84 -2.37 3.89
C MET A 31 1.15 -3.84 4.24
N TYR A 32 0.13 -4.70 4.26
CA TYR A 32 0.27 -6.12 4.58
C TYR A 32 1.20 -6.84 3.59
N TRP A 33 1.02 -6.60 2.29
CA TRP A 33 1.88 -7.16 1.25
C TRP A 33 3.35 -6.72 1.38
N THR A 34 3.59 -5.45 1.75
CA THR A 34 4.95 -4.91 1.89
C THR A 34 5.76 -5.64 2.96
N PHE A 35 5.12 -6.07 4.05
CA PHE A 35 5.76 -6.88 5.09
C PHE A 35 5.89 -8.37 4.74
N LEU A 36 5.31 -8.79 3.62
CA LEU A 36 5.38 -10.16 3.10
C LEU A 36 6.31 -10.35 1.90
N ARG A 37 6.97 -9.32 1.38
CA ARG A 37 7.65 -9.32 0.05
C ARG A 37 8.59 -10.49 -0.27
N GLU A 38 9.03 -11.28 0.70
CA GLU A 38 9.87 -12.47 0.47
C GLU A 38 9.17 -13.82 0.65
N TYR A 39 7.87 -13.80 0.92
CA TYR A 39 7.05 -14.97 1.19
C TYR A 39 7.03 -15.95 0.01
N ASN A 40 7.29 -17.23 0.29
CA ASN A 40 7.22 -18.27 -0.72
C ASN A 40 5.78 -18.74 -0.89
N THR A 41 5.24 -18.52 -2.09
CA THR A 41 3.87 -18.87 -2.46
C THR A 41 3.81 -19.95 -3.53
N ASP A 42 4.90 -20.69 -3.73
CA ASP A 42 5.02 -21.83 -4.65
C ASP A 42 4.47 -21.56 -6.07
N GLY A 43 4.69 -20.33 -6.55
CA GLY A 43 4.30 -19.90 -7.89
C GLY A 43 2.97 -19.14 -7.97
N VAL A 44 2.22 -18.99 -6.87
CA VAL A 44 1.09 -18.06 -6.80
C VAL A 44 1.61 -16.62 -6.76
N ARG A 45 1.16 -15.82 -7.71
CA ARG A 45 1.56 -14.42 -7.92
C ARG A 45 0.53 -13.44 -7.37
N GLU A 46 -0.74 -13.83 -7.35
CA GLU A 46 -1.83 -12.94 -6.96
C GLU A 46 -2.78 -13.67 -6.01
N CYS A 47 -3.05 -13.02 -4.87
CA CYS A 47 -4.08 -13.43 -3.93
C CYS A 47 -5.16 -12.35 -3.87
N VAL A 48 -6.40 -12.77 -4.02
CA VAL A 48 -7.57 -11.91 -3.94
C VAL A 48 -8.46 -12.37 -2.80
N ILE A 49 -8.78 -11.43 -1.93
CA ILE A 49 -9.83 -11.58 -0.94
C ILE A 49 -11.03 -10.83 -1.49
N SER A 50 -11.96 -11.59 -2.07
CA SER A 50 -13.24 -11.07 -2.53
C SER A 50 -14.19 -11.00 -1.33
N VAL A 51 -14.97 -9.93 -1.22
CA VAL A 51 -15.95 -9.79 -0.13
C VAL A 51 -17.35 -9.48 -0.61
N GLY A 52 -18.33 -9.99 0.11
CA GLY A 52 -19.75 -9.74 -0.16
C GLY A 52 -20.63 -10.12 1.03
N ASP A 53 -21.94 -10.07 0.84
CA ASP A 53 -22.94 -10.36 1.88
C ASP A 53 -23.44 -11.81 1.89
N ASP A 54 -23.16 -12.60 0.84
CA ASP A 54 -23.61 -13.99 0.67
C ASP A 54 -22.85 -14.98 1.59
N PRO A 55 -23.48 -15.48 2.68
CA PRO A 55 -22.82 -16.43 3.57
C PRO A 55 -22.54 -17.79 2.93
N SER A 56 -23.22 -18.13 1.83
CA SER A 56 -23.06 -19.42 1.16
C SER A 56 -21.73 -19.53 0.42
N GLU A 57 -21.04 -18.42 0.17
CA GLU A 57 -19.77 -18.37 -0.54
C GLU A 57 -18.54 -18.33 0.37
N VAL A 58 -18.71 -18.15 1.67
CA VAL A 58 -17.60 -18.03 2.63
C VAL A 58 -16.59 -19.16 2.47
N ASP A 59 -15.32 -18.76 2.38
CA ASP A 59 -14.15 -19.62 2.22
C ASP A 59 -14.13 -20.49 0.94
N LYS A 60 -15.04 -20.26 -0.02
CA LYS A 60 -14.90 -20.83 -1.36
C LYS A 60 -13.65 -20.25 -2.02
N ILE A 61 -12.76 -21.14 -2.47
CA ILE A 61 -11.53 -20.77 -3.17
C ILE A 61 -11.70 -21.02 -4.68
N THR A 62 -11.39 -19.99 -5.47
CA THR A 62 -11.20 -20.10 -6.92
C THR A 62 -9.70 -20.11 -7.22
N SER A 63 -9.26 -21.11 -7.98
CA SER A 63 -7.86 -21.28 -8.34
C SER A 63 -7.69 -21.24 -9.86
N TYR A 64 -6.87 -20.32 -10.34
CA TYR A 64 -6.43 -20.25 -11.73
C TYR A 64 -4.91 -20.06 -11.75
N GLN A 65 -4.23 -20.27 -12.88
CA GLN A 65 -2.77 -20.31 -12.95
C GLN A 65 -2.09 -19.13 -12.23
N GLY A 66 -1.38 -19.41 -11.12
CA GLY A 66 -0.70 -18.39 -10.32
C GLY A 66 -1.63 -17.40 -9.59
N PHE A 67 -2.94 -17.66 -9.55
CA PHE A 67 -3.99 -16.82 -8.99
C PHE A 67 -4.82 -17.61 -7.97
N ARG A 68 -5.09 -17.00 -6.82
CA ARG A 68 -6.00 -17.53 -5.80
C ARG A 68 -6.98 -16.46 -5.38
N GLU A 69 -8.26 -16.79 -5.37
CA GLU A 69 -9.30 -15.93 -4.83
C GLU A 69 -10.06 -16.69 -3.76
N VAL A 70 -10.29 -16.04 -2.62
CA VAL A 70 -11.15 -16.55 -1.55
C VAL A 70 -12.25 -15.55 -1.27
N TYR A 71 -13.44 -16.03 -0.94
CA TYR A 71 -14.55 -15.18 -0.54
C TYR A 71 -14.65 -15.07 0.99
N LYS A 72 -14.85 -13.85 1.48
CA LYS A 72 -15.15 -13.56 2.88
C LYS A 72 -16.42 -12.74 2.99
N GLN A 73 -17.21 -13.00 4.04
CA GLN A 73 -18.42 -12.23 4.27
C GLN A 73 -18.10 -10.88 4.91
N ILE A 74 -18.83 -9.84 4.51
CA ILE A 74 -18.81 -8.52 5.13
C ILE A 74 -20.23 -7.94 5.15
N ASN A 75 -20.52 -7.10 6.15
CA ASN A 75 -21.69 -6.24 6.15
C ASN A 75 -21.27 -4.83 5.69
N PHE A 76 -21.67 -4.43 4.47
CA PHE A 76 -21.29 -3.14 3.92
C PHE A 76 -21.93 -1.96 4.67
N ASP A 77 -23.19 -2.06 5.08
CA ASP A 77 -23.85 -0.98 5.83
C ASP A 77 -23.07 -0.70 7.13
N GLN A 78 -22.71 -1.75 7.86
CA GLN A 78 -21.87 -1.63 9.05
C GLN A 78 -20.49 -1.05 8.72
N TYR A 79 -19.87 -1.49 7.62
CA TYR A 79 -18.56 -0.98 7.20
C TYR A 79 -18.58 0.52 6.89
N PHE A 80 -19.62 1.03 6.24
CA PHE A 80 -19.72 2.45 5.91
C PHE A 80 -20.05 3.34 7.11
N ASP A 81 -20.64 2.77 8.17
CA ASP A 81 -20.86 3.45 9.44
C ASP A 81 -19.62 3.47 10.35
N MET A 82 -18.58 2.67 10.04
CA MET A 82 -17.33 2.62 10.81
C MET A 82 -16.46 3.87 10.61
N ASN A 83 -15.72 4.22 11.66
CA ASN A 83 -14.67 5.22 11.55
C ASN A 83 -13.44 4.68 10.76
N PRO A 84 -12.52 5.55 10.31
CA PRO A 84 -11.38 5.13 9.50
C PRO A 84 -10.50 4.03 10.13
N PHE A 85 -10.31 4.04 11.46
CA PHE A 85 -9.50 3.03 12.14
C PHE A 85 -10.22 1.68 12.17
N GLU A 86 -11.51 1.68 12.50
CA GLU A 86 -12.35 0.47 12.48
C GLU A 86 -12.38 -0.17 11.09
N LYS A 87 -12.55 0.64 10.03
CA LYS A 87 -12.48 0.17 8.64
C LYS A 87 -11.14 -0.49 8.33
N LYS A 88 -10.02 0.17 8.63
CA LYS A 88 -8.68 -0.37 8.42
C LYS A 88 -8.46 -1.68 9.19
N SER A 89 -8.97 -1.78 10.43
CA SER A 89 -8.88 -2.99 11.25
C SER A 89 -9.63 -4.15 10.61
N LEU A 90 -10.89 -3.92 10.21
CA LEU A 90 -11.70 -4.93 9.53
C LEU A 90 -11.07 -5.38 8.21
N GLN A 91 -10.53 -4.45 7.41
CA GLN A 91 -9.81 -4.77 6.19
C GLN A 91 -8.61 -5.68 6.46
N LEU A 92 -7.81 -5.38 7.50
CA LEU A 92 -6.66 -6.19 7.89
C LEU A 92 -7.10 -7.61 8.30
N ASP A 93 -8.16 -7.73 9.09
CA ASP A 93 -8.71 -9.01 9.53
C ASP A 93 -9.18 -9.86 8.34
N LEU A 94 -9.87 -9.24 7.38
CA LEU A 94 -10.34 -9.90 6.15
C LEU A 94 -9.15 -10.37 5.30
N ILE A 95 -8.14 -9.52 5.11
CA ILE A 95 -6.93 -9.85 4.35
C ILE A 95 -6.19 -11.01 5.02
N HIS A 96 -5.93 -10.93 6.33
CA HIS A 96 -5.19 -11.95 7.06
C HIS A 96 -5.95 -13.28 7.09
N SER A 97 -7.25 -13.25 7.36
CA SER A 97 -8.13 -14.42 7.32
C SER A 97 -8.14 -15.05 5.93
N GLY A 98 -8.28 -14.25 4.87
CA GLY A 98 -8.28 -14.74 3.48
C GLY A 98 -6.94 -15.35 3.08
N MET A 99 -5.83 -14.68 3.39
CA MET A 99 -4.48 -15.20 3.13
C MET A 99 -4.21 -16.49 3.90
N THR A 100 -4.69 -16.61 5.14
CA THR A 100 -4.55 -17.82 5.94
C THR A 100 -5.37 -18.97 5.36
N THR A 101 -6.60 -18.72 4.88
CA THR A 101 -7.42 -19.72 4.20
C THR A 101 -6.75 -20.21 2.92
N ILE A 102 -6.23 -19.31 2.08
CA ILE A 102 -5.47 -19.67 0.88
C ILE A 102 -4.20 -20.44 1.25
N GLY A 103 -3.43 -19.95 2.23
CA GLY A 103 -2.21 -20.60 2.69
C GLY A 103 -2.46 -22.01 3.24
N GLY A 104 -3.59 -22.24 3.90
CA GLY A 104 -4.00 -23.57 4.34
C GLY A 104 -4.26 -24.54 3.19
N LEU A 105 -4.91 -24.08 2.10
CA LEU A 105 -5.12 -24.88 0.90
C LEU A 105 -3.79 -25.22 0.21
N GLU A 106 -2.92 -24.22 0.04
CA GLU A 106 -1.65 -24.34 -0.67
C GLU A 106 -0.51 -24.92 0.22
N LYS A 107 -0.78 -25.16 1.51
CA LYS A 107 0.17 -25.63 2.52
C LYS A 107 1.38 -24.71 2.71
N TRP A 108 1.15 -23.40 2.63
CA TRP A 108 2.18 -22.42 2.90
C TRP A 108 2.49 -22.29 4.40
N ASP A 109 3.69 -21.81 4.71
CA ASP A 109 4.03 -21.41 6.07
C ASP A 109 3.15 -20.22 6.50
N THR A 110 2.49 -20.32 7.65
CA THR A 110 1.59 -19.27 8.15
C THR A 110 2.30 -18.27 9.04
N GLU A 111 3.51 -18.57 9.50
CA GLU A 111 4.28 -17.69 10.39
C GLU A 111 4.59 -16.31 9.74
N PRO A 112 4.96 -16.22 8.45
CA PRO A 112 5.11 -14.93 7.78
C PRO A 112 3.81 -14.13 7.72
N LEU A 113 2.66 -14.79 7.51
CA LEU A 113 1.34 -14.14 7.48
C LEU A 113 1.01 -13.52 8.84
N LEU A 114 1.26 -14.27 9.92
CA LEU A 114 1.05 -13.79 11.29
C LEU A 114 1.99 -12.62 11.64
N LYS A 115 3.25 -12.67 11.18
CA LYS A 115 4.21 -11.56 11.37
C LYS A 115 3.76 -10.29 10.65
N ALA A 116 3.31 -10.40 9.41
CA ALA A 116 2.79 -9.25 8.66
C ALA A 116 1.56 -8.64 9.31
N TYR A 117 0.63 -9.48 9.79
CA TYR A 117 -0.54 -9.05 10.55
C TYR A 117 -0.16 -8.27 11.81
N LYS A 118 0.70 -8.84 12.65
CA LYS A 118 1.19 -8.19 13.88
C LYS A 118 1.89 -6.87 13.58
N TYR A 119 2.72 -6.83 12.54
CA TYR A 119 3.42 -5.61 12.16
C TYR A 119 2.43 -4.48 11.78
N CYS A 120 1.35 -4.81 11.08
CA CYS A 120 0.31 -3.82 10.74
C CYS A 120 -0.32 -3.23 12.01
N LEU A 121 -0.61 -4.07 13.01
CA LEU A 121 -1.14 -3.65 14.31
C LEU A 121 -0.12 -2.83 15.11
N ASP A 122 1.14 -3.26 15.17
CA ASP A 122 2.22 -2.57 15.89
C ASP A 122 2.51 -1.17 15.32
N ASN A 123 2.07 -0.89 14.09
CA ASN A 123 2.17 0.42 13.43
C ASN A 123 0.85 1.19 13.43
N ASP A 124 -0.13 0.79 14.27
CA ASP A 124 -1.44 1.44 14.40
C ASP A 124 -2.17 1.61 13.05
N LEU A 125 -1.97 0.68 12.10
CA LEU A 125 -2.54 0.73 10.75
C LEU A 125 -2.18 2.00 9.96
N ASN A 126 -1.05 2.62 10.32
CA ASN A 126 -0.52 3.81 9.66
C ASN A 126 0.55 3.40 8.64
N TYR A 127 0.20 3.46 7.36
CA TYR A 127 1.15 3.11 6.31
C TYR A 127 1.90 4.34 5.82
N LYS A 128 2.99 4.67 6.52
CA LYS A 128 3.83 5.85 6.24
C LYS A 128 5.30 5.44 6.16
N PHE A 129 6.02 5.88 5.13
CA PHE A 129 7.40 5.43 4.91
C PHE A 129 8.21 6.38 4.02
N PHE A 130 9.53 6.30 4.17
CA PHE A 130 10.46 6.90 3.21
C PHE A 130 10.56 6.05 1.95
N ILE A 131 10.29 6.67 0.80
CA ILE A 131 10.40 6.04 -0.51
C ILE A 131 11.87 5.89 -0.84
N ASN A 132 12.32 4.66 -1.09
CA ASN A 132 13.69 4.32 -1.41
C ASN A 132 14.66 5.00 -0.41
N SER A 133 15.00 4.34 0.70
CA SER A 133 15.80 4.86 1.84
C SER A 133 17.20 5.42 1.50
N ARG A 134 17.52 5.60 0.22
CA ARG A 134 18.68 6.30 -0.33
C ARG A 134 18.38 7.79 -0.44
N TYR A 135 18.70 8.53 0.63
CA TYR A 135 18.72 9.99 0.58
C TYR A 135 19.77 10.50 -0.41
N LYS A 136 19.43 11.48 -1.26
CA LYS A 136 20.39 12.09 -2.19
C LYS A 136 20.94 13.40 -1.62
N ARG A 137 22.26 13.55 -1.64
CA ARG A 137 22.95 14.76 -1.17
C ARG A 137 22.90 15.88 -2.21
N SER A 138 22.79 17.13 -1.72
CA SER A 138 22.98 18.31 -2.56
C SER A 138 24.40 18.38 -3.12
N PRO A 139 24.64 19.14 -4.21
CA PRO A 139 25.98 19.28 -4.81
C PRO A 139 27.04 19.78 -3.82
N ASN A 140 26.68 20.72 -2.93
CA ASN A 140 27.55 21.21 -1.86
C ASN A 140 27.61 20.29 -0.62
N CYS A 141 26.95 19.14 -0.64
CA CYS A 141 26.86 18.16 0.44
C CYS A 141 26.29 18.70 1.78
N GLN A 142 25.67 19.88 1.79
CA GLN A 142 25.09 20.44 3.02
C GLN A 142 23.75 19.81 3.36
N TRP A 143 23.01 19.37 2.35
CA TRP A 143 21.66 18.87 2.48
C TRP A 143 21.54 17.43 2.00
N LYS A 144 20.59 16.69 2.58
CA LYS A 144 20.10 15.42 2.07
C LYS A 144 18.60 15.56 1.83
N LEU A 145 18.10 14.97 0.75
CA LEU A 145 16.67 14.92 0.47
C LEU A 145 16.19 13.47 0.54
N GLY A 146 15.02 13.26 1.12
CA GLY A 146 14.21 12.04 1.00
C GLY A 146 12.82 12.35 0.47
N LEU A 147 12.12 11.33 -0.01
CA LEU A 147 10.70 11.40 -0.31
C LEU A 147 9.94 10.58 0.70
N TRP A 148 8.81 11.09 1.18
CA TRP A 148 7.99 10.49 2.21
C TRP A 148 6.58 10.28 1.66
N CYS A 149 6.05 9.07 1.84
CA CYS A 149 4.69 8.72 1.46
C CYS A 149 3.86 8.47 2.71
N GLU A 150 2.61 8.93 2.68
CA GLU A 150 1.57 8.57 3.64
C GLU A 150 0.39 8.01 2.87
N TRP A 151 0.06 6.74 3.09
CA TRP A 151 -1.18 6.14 2.63
C TRP A 151 -2.23 6.21 3.74
N GLU A 152 -3.27 6.97 3.46
CA GLU A 152 -4.48 7.00 4.26
C GLU A 152 -5.57 6.18 3.57
N ILE A 153 -6.69 5.97 4.26
CA ILE A 153 -7.78 5.15 3.72
C ILE A 153 -8.35 5.74 2.42
N ASN A 154 -8.49 7.06 2.33
CA ASN A 154 -9.14 7.73 1.18
C ASN A 154 -8.17 8.45 0.24
N CYS A 155 -6.88 8.52 0.56
CA CYS A 155 -5.90 9.19 -0.28
C CYS A 155 -4.48 8.69 0.00
N PHE A 156 -3.57 8.97 -0.92
CA PHE A 156 -2.15 9.03 -0.60
C PHE A 156 -1.67 10.47 -0.61
N LYS A 157 -0.60 10.74 0.14
CA LYS A 157 0.10 12.03 0.18
C LYS A 157 1.58 11.82 0.00
N LEU A 158 2.18 12.63 -0.87
CA LEU A 158 3.60 12.59 -1.17
C LEU A 158 4.26 13.90 -0.71
N PHE A 159 5.38 13.77 -0.01
CA PHE A 159 6.15 14.88 0.53
C PHE A 159 7.62 14.75 0.15
N TRP A 160 8.32 15.87 0.08
CA TRP A 160 9.78 15.87 0.18
C TRP A 160 10.19 16.22 1.60
N VAL A 161 11.32 15.67 2.02
CA VAL A 161 11.89 15.91 3.35
C VAL A 161 13.35 16.29 3.18
N LEU A 162 13.71 17.46 3.71
CA LEU A 162 15.06 18.00 3.70
C LEU A 162 15.71 17.75 5.06
N PHE A 163 16.92 17.22 5.02
CA PHE A 163 17.75 16.97 6.18
C PHE A 163 19.06 17.74 6.08
N ASP A 164 19.63 18.09 7.22
CA ASP A 164 20.98 18.63 7.29
C ASP A 164 22.05 17.53 7.14
N LYS A 165 23.32 17.95 7.17
CA LYS A 165 24.48 17.05 7.13
C LYS A 165 24.49 16.02 8.28
N THR A 166 23.93 16.39 9.44
CA THR A 166 23.85 15.53 10.64
C THR A 166 22.70 14.51 10.56
N GLY A 167 21.75 14.73 9.64
CA GLY A 167 20.58 13.88 9.43
C GLY A 167 19.35 14.37 10.18
N ARG A 168 19.36 15.59 10.73
CA ARG A 168 18.19 16.21 11.33
C ARG A 168 17.25 16.72 10.24
N GLU A 169 15.96 16.43 10.36
CA GLU A 169 14.91 17.00 9.51
C GLU A 169 14.83 18.53 9.72
N ILE A 170 14.99 19.28 8.63
CA ILE A 170 14.92 20.74 8.59
C ILE A 170 13.54 21.19 8.12
N ASN A 171 13.05 20.54 7.07
CA ASN A 171 11.79 20.90 6.44
C ASN A 171 11.14 19.66 5.80
N ARG A 172 9.82 19.67 5.76
CA ARG A 172 8.98 18.72 5.05
C ARG A 172 7.86 19.50 4.40
N ASP A 173 7.67 19.30 3.11
CA ASP A 173 6.64 20.01 2.39
C ASP A 173 5.98 19.12 1.33
N PHE A 174 4.75 19.48 1.01
CA PHE A 174 3.83 18.72 0.20
C PHE A 174 4.22 18.76 -1.29
N ILE A 175 4.05 17.63 -1.97
CA ILE A 175 4.25 17.50 -3.42
C ILE A 175 2.89 17.34 -4.10
N THR A 176 2.15 16.30 -3.72
CA THR A 176 0.86 15.96 -4.35
C THR A 176 0.06 15.00 -3.47
N GLU A 177 -1.24 14.94 -3.73
CA GLU A 177 -2.18 13.94 -3.21
C GLU A 177 -2.99 13.33 -4.35
N GLY A 178 -3.62 12.19 -4.10
CA GLY A 178 -4.53 11.55 -5.05
C GLY A 178 -5.24 10.33 -4.45
N GLU A 179 -5.99 9.61 -5.27
CA GLU A 179 -6.68 8.36 -4.89
C GLU A 179 -5.66 7.32 -4.38
N PRO A 180 -6.01 6.48 -3.38
CA PRO A 180 -5.07 5.51 -2.78
C PRO A 180 -4.32 4.65 -3.80
N SER A 181 -4.99 4.17 -4.84
CA SER A 181 -4.39 3.38 -5.92
C SER A 181 -3.33 4.15 -6.71
N GLY A 182 -3.51 5.46 -6.87
CA GLY A 182 -2.52 6.36 -7.47
C GLY A 182 -1.21 6.43 -6.70
N GLY A 183 -1.17 5.96 -5.45
CA GLY A 183 0.06 5.89 -4.66
C GLY A 183 1.10 4.93 -5.24
N GLU A 184 0.75 4.03 -6.17
CA GLU A 184 1.73 3.17 -6.87
C GLU A 184 2.87 3.95 -7.55
N ILE A 185 2.68 5.24 -7.84
CA ILE A 185 3.73 6.12 -8.38
C ILE A 185 5.02 6.05 -7.56
N VAL A 186 4.93 5.80 -6.24
CA VAL A 186 6.09 5.71 -5.33
C VAL A 186 7.10 4.65 -5.76
N TYR A 187 6.67 3.60 -6.45
CA TYR A 187 7.54 2.55 -6.99
C TYR A 187 8.34 2.96 -8.21
N TYR A 188 7.98 4.09 -8.82
CA TYR A 188 8.56 4.61 -10.06
C TYR A 188 9.20 5.99 -9.90
N LEU A 189 9.17 6.57 -8.69
CA LEU A 189 9.77 7.87 -8.43
C LEU A 189 11.30 7.81 -8.46
N ASP A 190 11.89 8.76 -9.16
CA ASP A 190 13.30 9.12 -9.05
C ASP A 190 13.43 10.63 -8.91
N TYR A 191 14.47 11.09 -8.25
CA TYR A 191 14.70 12.52 -8.05
C TYR A 191 16.17 12.87 -8.17
N LYS A 192 16.49 14.11 -8.52
CA LYS A 192 17.86 14.60 -8.56
C LYS A 192 17.93 16.05 -8.11
N TRP A 193 19.08 16.41 -7.56
CA TRP A 193 19.43 17.81 -7.37
C TRP A 193 19.84 18.41 -8.72
N ASP A 194 19.24 19.53 -9.08
CA ASP A 194 19.66 20.32 -10.25
C ASP A 194 20.77 21.30 -9.88
N ASN A 195 20.70 21.84 -8.66
CA ASN A 195 21.74 22.66 -8.01
C ASN A 195 21.51 22.63 -6.48
N ASN A 196 22.08 23.54 -5.70
CA ASN A 196 21.93 23.54 -4.24
C ASN A 196 20.53 23.93 -3.73
N ASN A 197 19.68 24.51 -4.58
CA ASN A 197 18.39 25.10 -4.19
C ASN A 197 17.19 24.47 -4.92
N TYR A 198 17.44 23.64 -5.94
CA TYR A 198 16.39 23.04 -6.76
C TYR A 198 16.57 21.54 -6.91
N ILE A 199 15.44 20.84 -6.82
CA ILE A 199 15.33 19.41 -7.14
C ILE A 199 14.31 19.21 -8.25
N THR A 200 14.53 18.16 -9.02
CA THR A 200 13.56 17.62 -9.96
C THR A 200 13.19 16.20 -9.53
N ILE A 201 11.90 15.96 -9.32
CA ILE A 201 11.31 14.64 -9.06
C ILE A 201 10.59 14.20 -10.33
N ARG A 202 10.72 12.94 -10.72
CA ARG A 202 10.13 12.37 -11.93
C ARG A 202 9.49 11.04 -11.63
N ASN A 203 8.27 10.85 -12.13
CA ASN A 203 7.67 9.54 -12.25
C ASN A 203 8.21 8.86 -13.53
N LYS A 204 8.91 7.74 -13.39
CA LYS A 204 9.45 6.94 -14.51
C LYS A 204 8.47 5.88 -15.02
N SER A 205 7.22 5.90 -14.57
CA SER A 205 6.19 5.01 -15.09
C SER A 205 6.03 5.21 -16.61
N ARG A 206 5.82 4.12 -17.34
CA ARG A 206 5.57 4.17 -18.79
C ARG A 206 4.21 4.78 -19.14
N GLN A 207 3.30 4.85 -18.18
CA GLN A 207 1.91 5.25 -18.40
C GLN A 207 1.66 6.72 -18.11
N ASN A 208 2.37 7.32 -17.15
CA ASN A 208 2.26 8.73 -16.78
C ASN A 208 3.62 9.33 -16.47
N ILE A 209 4.09 10.26 -17.31
CA ILE A 209 5.32 11.01 -17.08
C ILE A 209 4.96 12.30 -16.35
N GLU A 210 5.03 12.25 -15.02
CA GLU A 210 4.89 13.41 -14.16
C GLU A 210 6.25 13.92 -13.71
N MET A 211 6.37 15.23 -13.54
CA MET A 211 7.61 15.87 -13.12
C MET A 211 7.32 17.09 -12.26
N TRP A 212 7.96 17.14 -11.10
CA TRP A 212 7.88 18.26 -10.17
C TRP A 212 9.25 18.90 -10.03
N LYS A 213 9.31 20.23 -10.13
CA LYS A 213 10.51 21.00 -9.84
C LYS A 213 10.27 21.82 -8.58
N ILE A 214 11.03 21.53 -7.54
CA ILE A 214 10.80 22.09 -6.20
C ILE A 214 12.00 22.94 -5.82
N LYS A 215 11.72 24.12 -5.26
CA LYS A 215 12.70 25.01 -4.65
C LYS A 215 12.74 24.73 -3.15
N ILE A 216 13.91 24.48 -2.58
CA ILE A 216 14.05 23.95 -1.22
C ILE A 216 14.39 25.04 -0.19
N LEU A 217 14.97 26.15 -0.66
CA LEU A 217 15.27 27.40 0.04
C LEU A 217 15.24 28.57 -0.98
#